data_AF-A0A644UBS9-F1
#
_entry.id   AF-A0A644UBS9-F1
#
_cell.length_a   1.000
_cell.length_b   1.000
_cell.length_c   1.000
_cell.angle_alpha   90.00
_cell.angle_beta   90.00
_cell.angle_gamma   90.00
#
_symmetry.space_group_name_H-M   'P 1'
#
loop_
_entity.id
_entity.type
_entity.pdbx_description
1 polymer ?
#
loop_
_entity_poly.entity_id
_entity_poly.type
_entity_poly.pdbx_seq_one_letter_code
_entity_poly.pdbx_strand_id
1 'polypeptide(L)'
;MLTKNLFVFPNTVNRKTAVETIELNIEDKVLKFYHNGRPCIIDTEVLKDGSSTVILNNGITDNTYVLYNFREMLQVLDMLPSEFLTNLSQRCFMQIDKSGGEVFIKVFLLKGMNELSSDTNDFSCFAHYTLDYIHELDWRYSWTVKEVKAVLKNGFLTVRFNTTISDFWKTQVFISHAGQSQLVKKGFNSVVFKYIPTENIYFGAENCRYTGRAIDVVRLIRG
;
A
#
# COMPACT_ATOMS: atom_id res chain seq x y z
N MET A 1 -19.01 -7.18 -6.00
CA MET A 1 -19.15 -5.72 -6.24
C MET A 1 -17.82 -5.05 -5.98
N LEU A 2 -17.37 -4.17 -6.88
CA LEU A 2 -16.09 -3.44 -6.76
C LEU A 2 -15.97 -2.65 -5.45
N THR A 3 -17.11 -2.19 -4.95
CA THR A 3 -17.27 -1.33 -3.77
C THR A 3 -17.21 -2.05 -2.44
N LYS A 4 -17.20 -3.39 -2.39
CA LYS A 4 -17.27 -4.16 -1.13
C LYS A 4 -16.15 -3.80 -0.13
N ASN A 5 -14.97 -3.45 -0.64
CA ASN A 5 -13.79 -3.15 0.17
C ASN A 5 -13.32 -1.69 -0.05
N LEU A 6 -14.26 -0.76 -0.22
CA LEU A 6 -13.97 0.67 -0.32
C LEU A 6 -14.15 1.33 1.04
N PHE A 7 -13.17 2.15 1.42
CA PHE A 7 -13.12 2.84 2.70
C PHE A 7 -12.83 4.31 2.51
N VAL A 8 -13.61 5.15 3.18
CA VAL A 8 -13.51 6.60 3.08
C VAL A 8 -12.79 7.14 4.30
N PHE A 9 -11.83 8.04 4.07
CA PHE A 9 -11.05 8.72 5.09
C PHE A 9 -11.31 10.23 5.02
N PRO A 10 -12.28 10.74 5.80
CA PRO A 10 -12.59 12.17 5.87
C PRO A 10 -11.41 13.02 6.29
N ASN A 11 -11.47 14.30 5.93
CA ASN A 11 -10.61 15.35 6.49
C ASN A 11 -9.09 15.03 6.47
N THR A 12 -8.60 14.32 5.45
CA THR A 12 -7.25 13.76 5.43
C THR A 12 -6.27 14.61 4.62
N VAL A 13 -6.67 15.06 3.44
CA VAL A 13 -5.77 15.71 2.47
C VAL A 13 -5.91 17.22 2.55
N ASN A 14 -4.79 17.95 2.65
CA ASN A 14 -4.83 19.41 2.66
C ASN A 14 -5.37 19.96 1.33
N ARG A 15 -6.28 20.94 1.46
CA ARG A 15 -6.73 21.74 0.32
C ARG A 15 -5.63 22.70 -0.12
N LYS A 16 -5.51 22.89 -1.43
CA LYS A 16 -4.71 23.96 -2.05
C LYS A 16 -5.53 25.25 -2.15
N THR A 17 -6.84 25.15 -2.39
CA THR A 17 -7.76 26.29 -2.48
C THR A 17 -9.08 25.99 -1.77
N ALA A 18 -9.83 27.03 -1.42
CA ALA A 18 -11.13 26.89 -0.76
C ALA A 18 -12.18 26.17 -1.65
N VAL A 19 -12.02 26.26 -2.98
CA VAL A 19 -12.96 25.72 -3.98
C VAL A 19 -12.52 24.38 -4.58
N GLU A 20 -11.43 23.78 -4.07
CA GLU A 20 -10.92 22.51 -4.60
C GLU A 20 -11.95 21.38 -4.43
N THR A 21 -12.16 20.57 -5.47
CA THR A 21 -13.14 19.48 -5.44
C THR A 21 -12.53 18.16 -5.85
N ILE A 22 -13.03 17.09 -5.24
CA ILE A 22 -12.81 15.71 -5.68
C ILE A 22 -14.15 14.97 -5.74
N GLU A 23 -14.28 14.06 -6.68
CA GLU A 23 -15.48 13.25 -6.93
C GLU A 23 -15.06 11.87 -7.41
N LEU A 24 -15.87 10.84 -7.15
CA LEU A 24 -15.67 9.50 -7.68
C LEU A 24 -16.97 8.96 -8.26
N ASN A 25 -16.94 8.56 -9.52
CA ASN A 25 -18.02 7.79 -10.14
C ASN A 25 -17.54 6.37 -10.41
N ILE A 26 -18.39 5.38 -10.13
CA ILE A 26 -18.09 3.96 -10.28
C ILE A 26 -19.09 3.33 -11.23
N GLU A 27 -18.59 2.87 -12.37
CA GLU A 27 -19.35 2.15 -13.39
C GLU A 27 -18.74 0.75 -13.53
N ASP A 28 -19.41 -0.26 -12.99
CA ASP A 28 -18.95 -1.66 -12.94
C ASP A 28 -17.56 -1.86 -12.31
N LYS A 29 -16.53 -1.93 -13.16
CA LYS A 29 -15.12 -2.13 -12.81
C LYS A 29 -14.26 -0.90 -13.06
N VAL A 30 -14.86 0.17 -13.57
CA VAL A 30 -14.18 1.40 -13.93
C VAL A 30 -14.44 2.45 -12.86
N LEU A 31 -13.35 3.02 -12.34
CA LEU A 31 -13.34 4.16 -11.43
C LEU A 31 -13.04 5.42 -12.24
N LYS A 32 -13.93 6.41 -12.18
CA LYS A 32 -13.75 7.75 -12.76
C LYS A 32 -13.60 8.74 -11.62
N PHE A 33 -12.35 9.05 -11.27
CA PHE A 33 -12.04 10.02 -10.23
C PHE A 33 -11.86 11.40 -10.84
N TYR A 34 -12.52 12.43 -10.31
CA TYR A 34 -12.37 13.79 -10.79
C TYR A 34 -11.63 14.64 -9.75
N HIS A 35 -10.70 15.47 -10.21
CA HIS A 35 -10.11 16.54 -9.41
C HIS A 35 -10.33 17.87 -10.14
N ASN A 36 -11.08 18.79 -9.52
CA ASN A 36 -11.53 20.04 -10.15
C ASN A 36 -12.18 19.81 -11.53
N GLY A 37 -13.03 18.78 -11.63
CA GLY A 37 -13.72 18.38 -12.86
C GLY A 37 -12.86 17.66 -13.91
N ARG A 38 -11.56 17.44 -13.66
CA ARG A 38 -10.67 16.71 -14.59
C ARG A 38 -10.60 15.22 -14.22
N PRO A 39 -10.90 14.29 -15.15
CA PRO A 39 -10.97 12.87 -14.84
C PRO A 39 -9.60 12.17 -14.83
N CYS A 40 -9.48 11.19 -13.94
CA CYS A 40 -8.53 10.09 -13.95
C CYS A 40 -9.35 8.79 -13.99
N ILE A 41 -9.22 8.03 -15.08
CA ILE A 41 -9.99 6.81 -15.31
C ILE A 41 -9.12 5.60 -15.04
N ILE A 42 -9.63 4.66 -14.24
CA ILE A 42 -8.95 3.41 -13.89
C ILE A 42 -9.90 2.27 -14.15
N ASP A 43 -9.57 1.40 -15.10
CA ASP A 43 -10.19 0.09 -15.22
C ASP A 43 -9.49 -0.88 -14.25
N THR A 44 -10.23 -1.37 -13.26
CA THR A 44 -9.66 -2.25 -12.23
C THR A 44 -9.37 -3.65 -12.74
N GLU A 45 -9.92 -4.09 -13.88
CA GLU A 45 -9.68 -5.42 -14.43
C GLU A 45 -8.25 -5.57 -14.93
N VAL A 46 -7.71 -4.53 -15.57
CA VAL A 46 -6.35 -4.53 -16.15
C VAL A 46 -5.24 -4.28 -15.14
N LEU A 47 -5.58 -3.95 -13.89
CA LEU A 47 -4.59 -3.79 -12.82
C LEU A 47 -3.93 -5.14 -12.49
N LYS A 48 -2.62 -5.10 -12.21
CA LYS A 48 -1.83 -6.28 -11.85
C LYS A 48 -2.12 -6.71 -10.41
N ASP A 49 -2.28 -8.01 -10.16
CA ASP A 49 -2.34 -8.54 -8.79
C ASP A 49 -1.03 -8.31 -8.03
N GLY A 50 -1.15 -8.01 -6.74
CA GLY A 50 -0.04 -7.64 -5.86
C GLY A 50 0.42 -6.19 -5.97
N SER A 51 -0.14 -5.43 -6.92
CA SER A 51 0.19 -4.01 -7.12
C SER A 51 -0.53 -3.09 -6.13
N SER A 52 -0.05 -1.84 -6.10
CA SER A 52 -0.72 -0.72 -5.44
C SER A 52 -0.77 0.43 -6.43
N THR A 53 -1.98 0.78 -6.84
CA THR A 53 -2.26 1.92 -7.72
C THR A 53 -2.71 3.09 -6.86
N VAL A 54 -2.21 4.29 -7.13
CA VAL A 54 -2.61 5.51 -6.40
C VAL A 54 -2.99 6.63 -7.35
N ILE A 55 -3.92 7.49 -6.91
CA ILE A 55 -4.19 8.77 -7.56
C ILE A 55 -3.48 9.85 -6.76
N LEU A 56 -2.55 10.52 -7.43
CA LEU A 56 -1.72 11.56 -6.85
C LEU A 56 -2.00 12.90 -7.52
N ASN A 57 -1.87 13.98 -6.77
CA ASN A 57 -1.68 15.32 -7.30
C ASN A 57 -0.29 15.82 -6.93
N ASN A 58 0.46 16.23 -7.95
CA ASN A 58 1.75 16.85 -7.76
C ASN A 58 1.54 18.31 -7.33
N GLY A 59 1.92 18.65 -6.11
CA GLY A 59 1.74 19.99 -5.54
C GLY A 59 2.52 21.09 -6.26
N ILE A 60 3.57 20.74 -7.01
CA ILE A 60 4.38 21.68 -7.79
C ILE A 60 3.71 21.99 -9.13
N THR A 61 3.32 20.95 -9.89
CA THR A 61 2.75 21.12 -11.24
C THR A 61 1.24 21.22 -11.27
N ASP A 62 0.59 20.91 -10.14
CA ASP A 62 -0.86 20.73 -10.00
C ASP A 62 -1.47 19.66 -10.91
N ASN A 63 -0.64 18.77 -11.44
CA ASN A 63 -1.11 17.69 -12.27
C ASN A 63 -1.63 16.54 -11.40
N THR A 64 -2.85 16.08 -11.66
CA THR A 64 -3.41 14.87 -11.05
C THR A 64 -3.30 13.72 -12.03
N TYR A 65 -2.76 12.60 -11.56
CA TYR A 65 -2.48 11.44 -12.39
C TYR A 65 -2.57 10.13 -11.60
N VAL A 66 -2.67 9.03 -12.34
CA VAL A 66 -2.66 7.67 -11.79
C VAL A 66 -1.23 7.12 -11.84
N LEU A 67 -0.75 6.61 -10.71
CA LEU A 67 0.51 5.87 -10.62
C LEU A 67 0.20 4.40 -10.30
N TYR A 68 0.41 3.52 -11.28
CA TYR A 68 -0.03 2.12 -11.22
C TYR A 68 0.87 1.18 -10.40
N ASN A 69 2.12 1.58 -10.16
CA ASN A 69 3.19 0.76 -9.58
C ASN A 69 3.82 1.45 -8.36
N PHE A 70 2.98 1.93 -7.44
CA PHE A 70 3.41 2.78 -6.33
C PHE A 70 4.45 2.09 -5.43
N ARG A 71 4.24 0.81 -5.10
CA ARG A 71 5.18 0.05 -4.25
C ARG A 71 6.54 -0.15 -4.91
N GLU A 72 6.57 -0.34 -6.22
CA GLU A 72 7.79 -0.46 -7.01
C GLU A 72 8.53 0.88 -7.04
N MET A 73 7.82 2.00 -7.21
CA MET A 73 8.43 3.33 -7.13
C MET A 73 9.04 3.61 -5.75
N LEU A 74 8.36 3.25 -4.66
CA LEU A 74 8.90 3.39 -3.30
C LEU A 74 10.16 2.56 -3.08
N GLN A 75 10.26 1.38 -3.70
CA GLN A 75 11.46 0.55 -3.69
C GLN A 75 12.62 1.20 -4.42
N VAL A 76 12.37 1.75 -5.62
CA VAL A 76 13.40 2.43 -6.43
C VAL A 76 13.95 3.65 -5.70
N LEU A 77 13.08 4.41 -5.02
CA LEU A 77 13.46 5.63 -4.32
C LEU A 77 13.98 5.40 -2.90
N ASP A 78 13.92 4.17 -2.40
CA ASP A 78 14.26 3.81 -1.02
C ASP A 78 13.49 4.65 0.03
N MET A 79 12.17 4.82 -0.19
CA MET A 79 11.32 5.70 0.63
C MET A 79 10.12 4.97 1.24
N LEU A 80 9.71 5.44 2.42
CA LEU A 80 8.38 5.19 2.96
C LEU A 80 7.32 6.00 2.19
N PRO A 81 6.05 5.56 2.19
CA PRO A 81 4.97 6.33 1.56
C PRO A 81 4.89 7.78 2.06
N SER A 82 5.03 8.02 3.36
CA SER A 82 5.00 9.36 3.96
C SER A 82 6.14 10.25 3.48
N GLU A 83 7.34 9.69 3.33
CA GLU A 83 8.52 10.38 2.81
C GLU A 83 8.34 10.74 1.34
N PHE A 84 7.84 9.79 0.52
CA PHE A 84 7.52 10.05 -0.88
C PHE A 84 6.51 11.19 -1.02
N LEU A 85 5.41 11.16 -0.25
CA LEU A 85 4.39 12.20 -0.32
C LEU A 85 4.93 13.57 0.11
N THR A 86 5.72 13.61 1.18
CA THR A 86 6.23 14.87 1.72
C THR A 86 7.35 15.45 0.85
N ASN A 87 8.38 14.64 0.55
CA ASN A 87 9.60 15.10 -0.12
C ASN A 87 9.37 15.44 -1.59
N LEU A 88 8.45 14.72 -2.25
CA LEU A 88 8.10 14.98 -3.65
C LEU A 88 6.87 15.86 -3.82
N SER A 89 6.39 16.47 -2.73
CA SER A 89 5.20 17.34 -2.71
C SER A 89 3.98 16.68 -3.37
N GLN A 90 3.72 15.41 -3.07
CA GLN A 90 2.58 14.67 -3.61
C GLN A 90 1.43 14.63 -2.60
N ARG A 91 0.21 14.78 -3.10
CA ARG A 91 -1.03 14.58 -2.34
C ARG A 91 -1.71 13.31 -2.86
N CYS A 92 -1.99 12.36 -1.99
CA CYS A 92 -2.67 11.11 -2.36
C CYS A 92 -4.16 11.21 -2.07
N PHE A 93 -4.98 11.02 -3.11
CA PHE A 93 -6.44 11.05 -2.98
C PHE A 93 -7.05 9.65 -2.93
N MET A 94 -6.39 8.66 -3.52
CA MET A 94 -6.90 7.30 -3.57
C MET A 94 -5.77 6.29 -3.64
N GLN A 95 -5.95 5.15 -2.98
CA GLN A 95 -5.11 3.96 -3.11
C GLN A 95 -5.97 2.74 -3.42
N ILE A 96 -5.52 1.92 -4.37
CA ILE A 96 -6.16 0.69 -4.82
C ILE A 96 -5.11 -0.42 -4.73
N ASP A 97 -5.28 -1.32 -3.77
CA ASP A 97 -4.48 -2.54 -3.69
C ASP A 97 -5.25 -3.68 -4.34
N LYS A 98 -4.63 -4.39 -5.30
CA LYS A 98 -5.27 -5.49 -6.03
C LYS A 98 -4.67 -6.84 -5.65
N SER A 99 -5.53 -7.82 -5.42
CA SER A 99 -5.13 -9.17 -5.04
C SER A 99 -6.21 -10.20 -5.37
N GLY A 100 -5.84 -11.25 -6.10
CA GLY A 100 -6.75 -12.34 -6.46
C GLY A 100 -7.92 -11.88 -7.33
N GLY A 101 -7.72 -10.85 -8.15
CA GLY A 101 -8.78 -10.22 -8.95
C GLY A 101 -9.71 -9.29 -8.18
N GLU A 102 -9.61 -9.23 -6.85
CA GLU A 102 -10.35 -8.29 -6.01
C GLU A 102 -9.54 -7.02 -5.72
N VAL A 103 -10.24 -5.94 -5.37
CA VAL A 103 -9.64 -4.66 -5.00
C VAL A 103 -9.97 -4.30 -3.55
N PHE A 104 -9.03 -3.61 -2.92
CA PHE A 104 -9.17 -2.93 -1.64
C PHE A 104 -8.85 -1.44 -1.88
N ILE A 105 -9.85 -0.58 -1.67
CA ILE A 105 -9.81 0.83 -2.06
C ILE A 105 -9.87 1.71 -0.82
N LYS A 106 -8.96 2.67 -0.73
CA LYS A 106 -8.95 3.73 0.28
C LYS A 106 -9.07 5.07 -0.43
N VAL A 107 -10.03 5.89 -0.03
CA VAL A 107 -10.23 7.24 -0.58
C VAL A 107 -9.99 8.26 0.51
N PHE A 108 -9.07 9.19 0.27
CA PHE A 108 -8.64 10.21 1.23
C PHE A 108 -9.25 11.55 0.84
N LEU A 109 -10.18 12.04 1.66
CA LEU A 109 -10.94 13.24 1.36
C LEU A 109 -10.17 14.50 1.73
N LEU A 110 -10.49 15.59 1.03
CA LEU A 110 -9.96 16.91 1.34
C LEU A 110 -10.40 17.36 2.74
N LYS A 111 -9.59 18.20 3.40
CA LYS A 111 -9.96 18.81 4.68
C LYS A 111 -11.30 19.53 4.59
N GLY A 112 -12.18 19.29 5.55
CA GLY A 112 -13.56 19.80 5.56
C GLY A 112 -14.56 19.01 4.69
N MET A 113 -14.15 17.94 4.01
CA MET A 113 -15.09 16.97 3.42
C MET A 113 -15.32 15.81 4.39
N ASN A 114 -16.59 15.51 4.64
CA ASN A 114 -17.02 14.36 5.43
C ASN A 114 -17.42 13.17 4.56
N GLU A 115 -17.90 13.44 3.35
CA GLU A 115 -18.39 12.42 2.41
C GLU A 115 -17.76 12.61 1.03
N LEU A 116 -17.66 11.52 0.29
CA LEU A 116 -17.18 11.52 -1.09
C LEU A 116 -18.32 11.87 -2.03
N SER A 117 -18.14 12.92 -2.83
CA SER A 117 -19.12 13.31 -3.85
C SER A 117 -19.12 12.32 -5.02
N SER A 118 -20.31 12.10 -5.61
CA SER A 118 -20.54 11.22 -6.74
C SER A 118 -21.85 11.57 -7.43
N ASP A 119 -21.90 11.39 -8.75
CA ASP A 119 -23.13 11.45 -9.55
C ASP A 119 -23.79 10.07 -9.69
N THR A 120 -23.04 8.98 -9.47
CA THR A 120 -23.48 7.61 -9.79
C THR A 120 -23.65 6.71 -8.58
N ASN A 121 -23.11 7.09 -7.42
CA ASN A 121 -23.07 6.25 -6.23
C ASN A 121 -23.41 7.04 -4.97
N ASP A 122 -23.98 6.37 -3.97
CA ASP A 122 -24.13 6.92 -2.63
C ASP A 122 -23.02 6.38 -1.72
N PHE A 123 -22.09 7.25 -1.33
CA PHE A 123 -20.98 6.89 -0.45
C PHE A 123 -21.28 7.06 1.04
N SER A 124 -22.43 7.64 1.42
CA SER A 124 -22.81 7.84 2.83
C SER A 124 -22.91 6.50 3.60
N CYS A 125 -23.27 5.43 2.90
CA CYS A 125 -23.39 4.08 3.45
C CYS A 125 -22.05 3.35 3.67
N PHE A 126 -20.92 3.93 3.25
CA PHE A 126 -19.61 3.28 3.35
C PHE A 126 -18.97 3.52 4.72
N ALA A 127 -18.01 2.66 5.07
CA ALA A 127 -17.25 2.84 6.30
C ALA A 127 -16.35 4.08 6.21
N HIS A 128 -16.56 5.01 7.14
CA HIS A 128 -15.76 6.22 7.31
C HIS A 128 -14.81 6.03 8.49
N TYR A 129 -13.50 6.17 8.23
CA TYR A 129 -12.46 5.97 9.23
C TYR A 129 -11.56 7.20 9.35
N THR A 130 -11.02 7.41 10.55
CA THR A 130 -9.95 8.36 10.79
C THR A 130 -8.61 7.79 10.33
N LEU A 131 -7.65 8.66 10.02
CA LEU A 131 -6.37 8.26 9.41
C LEU A 131 -5.54 7.31 10.29
N ASP A 132 -5.66 7.40 11.62
CA ASP A 132 -5.01 6.51 12.58
C ASP A 132 -5.46 5.05 12.45
N TYR A 133 -6.63 4.80 11.88
CA TYR A 133 -7.14 3.45 11.63
C TYR A 133 -6.49 2.75 10.43
N ILE A 134 -5.68 3.46 9.64
CA ILE A 134 -5.14 2.94 8.37
C ILE A 134 -4.32 1.66 8.55
N HIS A 135 -3.55 1.56 9.64
CA HIS A 135 -2.69 0.42 9.90
C HIS A 135 -3.48 -0.84 10.26
N GLU A 136 -4.52 -0.70 11.08
CA GLU A 136 -5.41 -1.81 11.42
C GLU A 136 -6.16 -2.31 10.19
N LEU A 137 -6.63 -1.38 9.36
CA LEU A 137 -7.32 -1.72 8.12
C LEU A 137 -6.38 -2.44 7.15
N ASP A 138 -5.15 -1.95 6.96
CA ASP A 138 -4.15 -2.61 6.12
C ASP A 138 -3.85 -4.02 6.61
N TRP A 139 -3.84 -4.30 7.92
CA TRP A 139 -3.66 -5.66 8.43
C TRP A 139 -4.81 -6.59 8.06
N ARG A 140 -6.05 -6.10 8.05
CA ARG A 140 -7.24 -6.88 7.66
C ARG A 140 -7.26 -7.25 6.18
N TYR A 141 -6.62 -6.46 5.34
CA TYR A 141 -6.58 -6.63 3.87
C TYR A 141 -5.20 -6.99 3.32
N SER A 142 -4.26 -7.38 4.18
CA SER A 142 -2.90 -7.71 3.76
C SER A 142 -2.34 -8.88 4.56
N TRP A 143 -1.03 -8.93 4.67
CA TRP A 143 -0.28 -9.87 5.49
C TRP A 143 0.58 -9.11 6.50
N THR A 144 0.87 -9.78 7.61
CA THR A 144 1.73 -9.27 8.68
C THR A 144 2.67 -10.35 9.15
N VAL A 145 3.85 -9.92 9.60
CA VAL A 145 4.87 -10.79 10.17
C VAL A 145 5.09 -10.36 11.61
N LYS A 146 5.15 -11.32 12.52
CA LYS A 146 5.34 -11.11 13.96
C LYS A 146 6.39 -12.07 14.50
N GLU A 147 6.88 -11.78 15.70
CA GLU A 147 7.78 -12.66 16.45
C GLU A 147 9.05 -13.04 15.67
N VAL A 148 9.55 -12.07 14.88
CA VAL A 148 10.77 -12.29 14.08
C VAL A 148 11.94 -12.47 15.03
N LYS A 149 12.72 -13.54 14.81
CA LYS A 149 13.98 -13.83 15.50
C LYS A 149 15.01 -14.22 14.46
N ALA A 150 16.23 -13.73 14.60
CA ALA A 150 17.33 -14.11 13.73
C ALA A 150 18.55 -14.59 14.52
N VAL A 151 19.26 -15.55 13.94
CA VAL A 151 20.52 -16.06 14.46
C VAL A 151 21.52 -16.10 13.31
N LEU A 152 22.69 -15.48 13.52
CA LEU A 152 23.81 -15.53 12.58
C LEU A 152 24.83 -16.56 13.07
N LYS A 153 25.13 -17.57 12.24
CA LYS A 153 26.15 -18.59 12.52
C LYS A 153 26.90 -18.95 11.24
N ASN A 154 28.23 -18.93 11.29
CA ASN A 154 29.10 -19.33 10.19
C ASN A 154 28.77 -18.64 8.84
N GLY A 155 28.40 -17.36 8.87
CA GLY A 155 28.03 -16.61 7.66
C GLY A 155 26.62 -16.87 7.12
N PHE A 156 25.80 -17.64 7.83
CA PHE A 156 24.40 -17.90 7.48
C PHE A 156 23.44 -17.27 8.49
N LEU A 157 22.45 -16.57 7.97
CA LEU A 157 21.38 -15.95 8.72
C LEU A 157 20.17 -16.88 8.74
N THR A 158 19.84 -17.43 9.90
CA THR A 158 18.59 -18.17 10.12
C THR A 158 17.54 -17.23 10.67
N VAL A 159 16.40 -17.12 10.00
CA VAL A 159 15.28 -16.24 10.39
C VAL A 159 14.06 -17.09 10.68
N ARG A 160 13.44 -16.87 11.83
CA ARG A 160 12.19 -17.51 12.26
C ARG A 160 11.15 -16.45 12.53
N PHE A 161 9.92 -16.69 12.09
CA PHE A 161 8.83 -15.72 12.24
C PHE A 161 7.47 -16.38 12.06
N ASN A 162 6.43 -15.71 12.53
CA ASN A 162 5.04 -16.09 12.30
C ASN A 162 4.38 -15.11 11.33
N THR A 163 3.69 -15.63 10.32
CA THR A 163 2.99 -14.84 9.30
C THR A 163 1.50 -15.04 9.39
N THR A 164 0.76 -13.93 9.43
CA THR A 164 -0.69 -13.92 9.20
C THR A 164 -0.96 -13.38 7.81
N ILE A 165 -1.80 -14.06 7.04
CA ILE A 165 -2.25 -13.65 5.71
C ILE A 165 -3.78 -13.55 5.78
N SER A 166 -4.32 -12.38 5.45
CA SER A 166 -5.77 -12.16 5.38
C SER A 166 -6.41 -12.97 4.26
N ASP A 167 -7.71 -13.21 4.37
CA ASP A 167 -8.44 -13.94 3.33
C ASP A 167 -8.55 -13.15 2.02
N PHE A 168 -8.43 -11.82 2.06
CA PHE A 168 -8.35 -10.99 0.86
C PHE A 168 -7.01 -11.19 0.10
N TRP A 169 -5.91 -11.39 0.82
CA TRP A 169 -4.59 -11.44 0.19
C TRP A 169 -4.30 -12.82 -0.42
N LYS A 170 -4.26 -12.89 -1.75
CA LYS A 170 -4.05 -14.11 -2.57
C LYS A 170 -2.70 -14.12 -3.28
N THR A 171 -2.04 -12.97 -3.39
CA THR A 171 -0.72 -12.88 -4.04
C THR A 171 0.35 -13.51 -3.15
N GLN A 172 1.30 -14.23 -3.75
CA GLN A 172 2.43 -14.81 -3.03
C GLN A 172 3.26 -13.73 -2.33
N VAL A 173 3.79 -14.08 -1.15
CA VAL A 173 4.65 -13.21 -0.36
C VAL A 173 5.99 -13.90 -0.21
N PHE A 174 7.07 -13.16 -0.42
CA PHE A 174 8.44 -13.63 -0.30
C PHE A 174 9.15 -12.88 0.81
N ILE A 175 10.08 -13.57 1.46
CA ILE A 175 11.10 -12.98 2.30
C ILE A 175 12.39 -12.92 1.48
N SER A 176 13.00 -11.74 1.43
CA SER A 176 14.18 -11.46 0.59
C SER A 176 15.34 -10.95 1.44
N HIS A 177 16.55 -11.42 1.14
CA HIS A 177 17.81 -10.91 1.70
C HIS A 177 18.93 -11.01 0.66
N ALA A 178 19.50 -9.87 0.27
CA ALA A 178 20.64 -9.79 -0.65
C ALA A 178 20.46 -10.59 -1.96
N GLY A 179 19.30 -10.43 -2.61
CA GLY A 179 18.96 -11.13 -3.86
C GLY A 179 18.55 -12.59 -3.69
N GLN A 180 18.53 -13.13 -2.47
CA GLN A 180 17.97 -14.45 -2.17
C GLN A 180 16.52 -14.28 -1.72
N SER A 181 15.60 -15.01 -2.36
CA SER A 181 14.16 -14.96 -2.04
C SER A 181 13.63 -16.35 -1.68
N GLN A 182 12.76 -16.40 -0.67
CA GLN A 182 12.06 -17.64 -0.29
C GLN A 182 10.57 -17.34 -0.07
N LEU A 183 9.72 -18.26 -0.52
CA LEU A 183 8.27 -18.15 -0.37
C LEU A 183 7.88 -18.23 1.12
N VAL A 184 7.06 -17.28 1.56
CA VAL A 184 6.48 -17.23 2.91
C VAL A 184 5.18 -18.01 2.94
N LYS A 185 4.99 -18.80 4.01
CA LYS A 185 3.76 -19.55 4.29
C LYS A 185 2.99 -18.89 5.43
N LYS A 186 1.67 -19.10 5.47
CA LYS A 186 0.85 -18.75 6.64
C LYS A 186 1.29 -19.58 7.86
N GLY A 187 1.35 -18.96 9.03
CA GLY A 187 1.84 -19.60 10.27
C GLY A 187 3.35 -19.47 10.43
N PHE A 188 3.97 -20.49 11.02
CA PHE A 188 5.40 -20.47 11.36
C PHE A 188 6.28 -20.69 10.12
N ASN A 189 7.33 -19.89 10.01
CA ASN A 189 8.35 -19.97 8.97
C ASN A 189 9.75 -20.03 9.60
N SER A 190 10.64 -20.77 8.94
CA SER A 190 12.07 -20.79 9.24
C SER A 190 12.83 -20.86 7.93
N VAL A 191 13.62 -19.82 7.64
CA VAL A 191 14.41 -19.72 6.40
C VAL A 191 15.87 -19.45 6.71
N VAL A 192 16.75 -19.79 5.77
CA VAL A 192 18.19 -19.58 5.89
C VAL A 192 18.70 -18.84 4.67
N PHE A 193 19.51 -17.82 4.89
CA PHE A 193 20.19 -17.05 3.84
C PHE A 193 21.69 -17.03 4.06
N LYS A 194 22.46 -16.90 2.98
CA LYS A 194 23.82 -16.37 3.08
C LYS A 194 23.73 -14.92 3.57
N TYR A 195 24.42 -14.60 4.66
CA TYR A 195 24.36 -13.28 5.27
C TYR A 195 25.23 -12.27 4.51
N ILE A 196 24.66 -11.11 4.18
CA ILE A 196 25.35 -9.96 3.64
C ILE A 196 25.17 -8.78 4.61
N PRO A 197 26.26 -8.24 5.20
CA PRO A 197 26.17 -7.23 6.27
C PRO A 197 25.51 -5.91 5.90
N THR A 198 25.47 -5.56 4.61
CA THR A 198 24.90 -4.30 4.11
C THR A 198 23.40 -4.39 3.84
N GLU A 199 22.80 -5.56 4.03
CA GLU A 199 21.43 -5.85 3.59
C GLU A 199 20.53 -6.19 4.76
N ASN A 200 19.30 -5.67 4.70
CA ASN A 200 18.23 -6.03 5.61
C ASN A 200 17.43 -7.23 5.09
N ILE A 201 16.42 -7.63 5.85
CA ILE A 201 15.38 -8.55 5.38
C ILE A 201 14.20 -7.72 4.89
N TYR A 202 13.61 -8.13 3.76
CA TYR A 202 12.45 -7.47 3.18
C TYR A 202 11.32 -8.47 2.93
N PHE A 203 10.08 -8.03 3.06
CA PHE A 203 8.90 -8.84 2.76
C PHE A 203 8.06 -8.19 1.67
N GLY A 204 7.59 -8.98 0.71
CA GLY A 204 6.80 -8.48 -0.42
C GLY A 204 6.81 -9.40 -1.63
N ALA A 205 6.96 -8.82 -2.82
CA ALA A 205 7.17 -9.58 -4.04
C ALA A 205 8.55 -10.30 -4.03
N GLU A 206 8.75 -11.24 -4.94
CA GLU A 206 10.05 -11.87 -5.13
C GLU A 206 11.12 -10.80 -5.42
N ASN A 207 12.28 -10.92 -4.76
CA ASN A 207 13.40 -9.98 -4.84
C ASN A 207 13.05 -8.53 -4.43
N CYS A 208 12.02 -8.35 -3.58
CA CYS A 208 11.67 -7.02 -3.10
C CYS A 208 12.76 -6.40 -2.22
N ARG A 209 12.83 -5.07 -2.25
CA ARG A 209 13.66 -4.24 -1.37
C ARG A 209 12.84 -3.07 -0.83
N TYR A 210 11.65 -3.36 -0.30
CA TYR A 210 10.73 -2.32 0.15
C TYR A 210 10.97 -1.94 1.62
N THR A 211 11.51 -0.74 1.82
CA THR A 211 11.88 -0.20 3.15
C THR A 211 10.71 -0.11 4.12
N GLY A 212 9.48 0.15 3.63
CA GLY A 212 8.27 0.12 4.46
C GLY A 212 7.90 -1.26 5.03
N ARG A 213 8.57 -2.32 4.60
CA ARG A 213 8.40 -3.70 5.10
C ARG A 213 9.76 -4.36 5.41
N ALA A 214 10.78 -3.57 5.72
CA ALA A 214 12.09 -4.05 6.09
C ALA A 214 12.17 -4.45 7.58
N ILE A 215 13.01 -5.44 7.88
CA ILE A 215 13.44 -5.78 9.23
C ILE A 215 14.94 -5.49 9.33
N ASP A 216 15.31 -4.64 10.29
CA ASP A 216 16.70 -4.34 10.61
C ASP A 216 17.38 -5.59 11.18
N VAL A 217 18.24 -6.21 10.37
CA VAL A 217 18.93 -7.45 10.71
C VAL A 217 19.97 -7.22 11.79
N VAL A 218 20.68 -6.09 11.75
CA VAL A 218 21.73 -5.76 12.72
C VAL A 218 21.15 -5.63 14.11
N ARG A 219 20.03 -4.91 14.22
CA ARG A 219 19.28 -4.79 15.47
C ARG A 219 18.79 -6.16 15.93
N LEU A 220 18.18 -6.94 15.02
CA LEU A 220 17.58 -8.23 15.35
C LEU A 220 18.56 -9.28 15.88
N ILE A 221 19.81 -9.28 15.39
CA ILE A 221 20.86 -10.20 15.86
C ILE A 221 21.46 -9.74 17.18
N ARG A 222 21.51 -8.43 17.44
CA ARG A 222 22.15 -7.84 18.64
C ARG A 222 21.28 -7.86 19.89
N GLY A 223 19.96 -7.99 19.74
CA GLY A 223 18.99 -7.91 20.84
C GLY A 223 18.49 -6.49 21.01
#